data_AF-A0A258B9F9-F1
#
_entry.id   AF-A0A258B9F9-F1
#
_cell.length_a   1.000
_cell.length_b   1.000
_cell.length_c   1.000
_cell.angle_alpha   90.00
_cell.angle_beta   90.00
_cell.angle_gamma   90.00
#
_symmetry.space_group_name_H-M   'P 1'
#
loop_
_entity.id
_entity.type
_entity.pdbx_description
1 polymer ?
#
loop_
_entity_poly.entity_id
_entity_poly.type
_entity_poly.pdbx_seq_one_letter_code
_entity_poly.pdbx_strand_id
1 'polypeptide(L)' 'VEGHTICALGDAAAWPIQGLIRHFRHEIEDRITLYRSRKSNVAGHSIAAE' A
#
# COMPACT_ATOMS: atom_id res chain seq x y z
N VAL A 1 -2.89 -13.11 0.17
CA VAL A 1 -1.56 -13.63 -0.20
C VAL A 1 -1.17 -14.71 0.80
N GLU A 2 -1.09 -14.38 2.09
CA GLU A 2 -0.78 -15.35 3.14
C GLU A 2 -1.73 -16.57 3.09
N GLY A 3 -1.18 -17.78 3.02
CA GLY A 3 -1.95 -19.05 3.00
C GLY A 3 -2.75 -19.33 1.73
N HIS A 4 -2.62 -18.49 0.70
CA HIS A 4 -3.37 -18.58 -0.56
C HIS A 4 -2.45 -18.65 -1.79
N THR A 5 -1.18 -19.00 -1.59
CA THR A 5 -0.19 -19.14 -2.66
C THR A 5 0.41 -20.54 -2.66
N ILE A 6 0.83 -21.02 -3.83
CA ILE A 6 1.37 -22.38 -4.02
C ILE A 6 2.70 -22.61 -3.29
N CYS A 7 3.45 -21.54 -3.01
CA CYS A 7 4.74 -21.61 -2.35
C CYS A 7 4.86 -20.55 -1.24
N ALA A 8 5.73 -20.82 -0.27
CA ALA A 8 5.96 -19.95 0.89
C ALA A 8 6.53 -18.56 0.54
N LEU A 9 6.90 -18.32 -0.72
CA LEU A 9 7.36 -17.00 -1.17
C LEU A 9 6.28 -15.94 -0.98
N GLY A 10 5.00 -16.28 -1.18
CA GLY A 10 3.90 -15.33 -1.01
C GLY A 10 3.76 -14.87 0.44
N ASP A 11 3.86 -15.81 1.37
CA ASP A 11 3.79 -15.53 2.81
C ASP A 11 5.04 -14.74 3.26
N ALA A 12 6.22 -15.18 2.82
CA ALA A 12 7.48 -14.50 3.07
C ALA A 12 7.51 -13.07 2.50
N ALA A 13 6.83 -12.81 1.38
CA ALA A 13 6.67 -11.48 0.83
C ALA A 13 5.63 -10.65 1.62
N ALA A 14 4.58 -11.25 2.16
CA ALA A 14 3.53 -10.55 2.89
C ALA A 14 3.99 -10.09 4.29
N TRP A 15 4.75 -10.92 5.02
CA TRP A 15 5.14 -10.63 6.39
C TRP A 15 5.94 -9.33 6.58
N PRO A 16 6.93 -8.97 5.74
CA PRO A 16 7.64 -7.70 5.84
C PRO A 16 6.70 -6.49 5.76
N ILE A 17 5.69 -6.52 4.86
CA ILE A 17 4.72 -5.44 4.72
C ILE A 17 3.79 -5.39 5.95
N GLN A 18 3.36 -6.54 6.45
CA GLN A 18 2.58 -6.61 7.69
C GLN A 18 3.34 -6.03 8.89
N GLY A 19 4.63 -6.36 9.03
CA GLY A 19 5.52 -5.80 10.05
C GLY A 19 5.70 -4.29 9.90
N LEU A 20 5.95 -3.83 8.67
CA LEU A 20 6.05 -2.41 8.34
C LEU A 20 4.78 -1.66 8.76
N ILE A 21 3.60 -2.15 8.39
CA ILE A 21 2.33 -1.53 8.76
C ILE A 21 2.11 -1.58 10.27
N ARG A 22 2.42 -2.70 10.95
CA ARG A 22 2.23 -2.83 12.39
C ARG A 22 3.05 -1.81 13.18
N HIS A 23 4.30 -1.56 12.79
CA HIS A 23 5.22 -0.72 13.55
C HIS A 23 5.33 0.72 13.05
N PHE A 24 5.11 0.96 11.75
CA PHE A 24 5.36 2.26 11.10
C PHE A 24 4.11 2.84 10.43
N ARG A 25 2.91 2.45 10.86
CA ARG A 25 1.65 3.01 10.33
C ARG A 25 1.63 4.54 10.34
N HIS A 26 2.04 5.16 11.44
CA HIS A 26 2.06 6.62 11.59
C HIS A 26 2.94 7.29 10.53
N GLU A 27 4.18 6.81 10.33
CA GLU A 27 5.09 7.31 9.30
C GLU A 27 4.50 7.18 7.88
N ILE A 28 3.82 6.06 7.60
CA ILE A 28 3.19 5.84 6.30
C ILE A 28 2.06 6.86 6.08
N GLU A 29 1.20 7.04 7.08
CA GLU A 29 0.06 7.98 7.03
C GLU A 29 0.53 9.44 6.89
N ASP A 30 1.59 9.83 7.60
CA ASP A 30 2.20 11.16 7.51
C ASP A 30 2.79 11.42 6.11
N ARG A 31 3.50 10.43 5.54
CA ARG A 31 4.04 10.53 4.17
C ARG A 31 2.93 10.64 3.12
N ILE A 32 1.84 9.89 3.27
CA ILE A 32 0.68 9.98 2.38
C ILE A 32 0.04 11.37 2.49
N THR A 33 -0.13 11.88 3.71
CA THR A 33 -0.71 13.20 3.96
C THR A 33 0.16 14.30 3.34
N LEU A 34 1.47 14.25 3.56
CA LEU A 34 2.42 15.18 2.96
C LEU A 34 2.41 15.13 1.42
N TYR A 35 2.32 13.94 0.83
CA TYR A 35 2.24 13.80 -0.62
C TYR A 35 0.94 14.39 -1.17
N ARG A 36 -0.19 14.13 -0.51
CA ARG A 36 -1.51 14.67 -0.88
C ARG A 36 -1.61 16.19 -0.71
N SER A 37 -1.00 16.75 0.33
CA SER A 37 -0.99 18.20 0.53
C SER A 37 -0.12 18.92 -0.52
N ARG A 38 0.94 18.27 -1.00
CA ARG A 38 1.84 18.82 -2.03
C ARG A 38 1.35 18.64 -3.46
N LYS A 39 0.57 17.60 -3.75
CA LYS A 39 -0.07 17.41 -5.05
C LYS A 39 -1.55 17.79 -4.95
N SER A 40 -1.90 18.98 -5.45
CA SER A 40 -3.29 19.28 -5.82
C SER A 40 -3.73 18.25 -6.86
N ASN A 41 -4.54 17.27 -6.43
CA ASN A 41 -5.25 16.28 -7.24
C ASN A 41 -4.69 16.06 -8.66
N VAL A 42 -3.78 15.10 -8.82
CA VAL A 42 -3.80 14.37 -10.10
C VAL A 42 -5.12 13.60 -10.08
N ALA A 43 -6.12 14.12 -10.79
CA ALA A 43 -7.37 13.43 -11.06
C ALA A 43 -7.03 12.07 -11.69
N GLY A 44 -6.96 11.03 -10.86
CA GLY A 44 -6.60 9.69 -11.28
C GLY A 44 -7.76 9.11 -12.09
N HIS A 45 -7.65 9.22 -13.40
CA HIS A 45 -8.35 8.48 -14.45
C HIS A 45 -9.74 7.94 -14.07
N SER A 46 -10.77 8.71 -14.41
CA SER A 46 -12.05 8.15 -14.84
C SER A 46 -11.78 7.21 -16.02
N ILE A 47 -11.44 5.95 -15.73
CA ILE A 47 -11.52 4.90 -16.73
C ILE A 47 -13.01 4.69 -16.94
N ALA A 48 -13.56 5.37 -17.94
CA ALA A 48 -14.84 5.01 -18.52
C ALA A 48 -14.68 3.56 -19.01
N ALA A 49 -15.31 2.63 -18.31
CA ALA A 49 -15.52 1.29 -18.82
C ALA A 49 -16.71 1.37 -19.78
N GLU A 50 -16.41 1.39 -21.07
CA GLU A 50 -17.33 0.89 -22.10
C GLU A 50 -16.92 -0.54 -22.45
#